data_AF-A0A4Q6BGR7-F1
#
_entry.id   AF-A0A4Q6BGR7-F1
#
_cell.length_a   1.000
_cell.length_b   1.000
_cell.length_c   1.000
_cell.angle_alpha   90.00
_cell.angle_beta   90.00
_cell.angle_gamma   90.00
#
_symmetry.space_group_name_H-M   'P 1'
#
loop_
_entity.id
_entity.type
_entity.pdbx_description
1 polymer ?
#
loop_
_entity_poly.entity_id
_entity_poly.type
_entity_poly.pdbx_seq_one_letter_code
_entity_poly.pdbx_strand_id
1 'polypeptide(L)'
;EPGSSSGGLADATSPPDREPERGLDASSGDASSFPDADADADAGAVVVPEPPEPLHHTFDLDDCGAPPRFTFEERDTVVWRLRCTQRVATVEELPSGAVFDAAAQTVSWVPALDRAGPFRFELVHADASRTTVQGMVLDRFDAPGNLPVTDPAAYREEHGLPVLHLTWHSSEPAYCRDAVDRDPVPADIVVAGHAHAGAELRCRGATSLKYPKKSFTLRFAKNDAFHAPPGLERFEGRRRLVLTQTLDDPSQIRTRLAFELHAKLDPQNVAVEHASAVVFVDGVYQGLYQLTDNIGDHFMAARGLDKDGQMFKSVDHRGDYRSVRANGEPKPDPSLGYEKSDGVPENDFTPLEALLRWVSESPAATFDDTVDDVLRAEDFVDWYVFSTAIVATDSYGKNSYVYSDTDGPDPRWRYVPWDM
;
A
#
# COMPACT_ATOMS: atom_id res chain seq x y z
N GLU A 1 -49.23 -23.42 -64.89
CA GLU A 1 -49.32 -22.09 -65.54
C GLU A 1 -50.75 -21.84 -65.99
N PRO A 2 -51.23 -20.59 -66.11
CA PRO A 2 -50.79 -19.32 -65.49
C PRO A 2 -51.98 -18.67 -64.71
N GLY A 3 -51.89 -17.56 -63.96
CA GLY A 3 -50.84 -16.59 -63.63
C GLY A 3 -51.39 -15.51 -62.66
N SER A 4 -50.48 -14.76 -62.02
CA SER A 4 -50.46 -13.32 -61.64
C SER A 4 -51.80 -12.60 -61.31
N SER A 5 -52.00 -11.75 -60.29
CA SER A 5 -51.11 -10.88 -59.49
C SER A 5 -51.81 -10.34 -58.21
N SER A 6 -50.97 -9.98 -57.24
CA SER A 6 -51.03 -8.85 -56.29
C SER A 6 -52.21 -8.67 -55.30
N GLY A 7 -51.85 -8.61 -54.01
CA GLY A 7 -52.47 -7.70 -53.05
C GLY A 7 -52.65 -8.25 -51.63
N GLY A 8 -51.79 -7.83 -50.71
CA GLY A 8 -52.10 -7.71 -49.28
C GLY A 8 -51.62 -8.84 -48.38
N LEU A 9 -50.72 -8.50 -47.45
CA LEU A 9 -50.71 -9.09 -46.11
C LEU A 9 -50.06 -8.12 -45.13
N ALA A 10 -50.79 -7.87 -44.06
CA ALA A 10 -50.44 -7.03 -42.93
C ALA A 10 -49.68 -7.83 -41.86
N ASP A 11 -48.96 -7.08 -41.03
CA ASP A 11 -48.53 -7.35 -39.65
C ASP A 11 -47.81 -8.65 -39.30
N ALA A 12 -46.50 -8.51 -39.07
CA ALA A 12 -45.85 -9.04 -37.88
C ALA A 12 -44.60 -8.19 -37.59
N THR A 13 -44.67 -7.37 -36.55
CA THR A 13 -43.58 -6.56 -36.00
C THR A 13 -42.49 -7.45 -35.40
N SER A 14 -41.27 -7.30 -35.90
CA SER A 14 -40.04 -7.81 -35.28
C SER A 14 -39.60 -6.85 -34.16
N PRO A 15 -39.10 -7.33 -33.01
CA PRO A 15 -38.48 -6.48 -32.00
C PRO A 15 -37.09 -6.03 -32.47
N PRO A 16 -36.65 -4.79 -32.16
CA PRO A 16 -35.41 -4.26 -32.69
C PRO A 16 -34.18 -4.71 -31.88
N ASP A 17 -33.07 -4.74 -32.60
CA ASP A 17 -31.70 -4.93 -32.15
C ASP A 17 -31.35 -4.04 -30.94
N ARG A 18 -30.74 -4.64 -29.90
CA ARG A 18 -30.10 -3.91 -28.80
C ARG A 18 -28.66 -3.59 -29.17
N GLU A 19 -28.40 -2.33 -29.50
CA GLU A 19 -27.06 -1.73 -29.39
C GLU A 19 -26.67 -1.57 -27.90
N PRO A 20 -25.36 -1.57 -27.56
CA PRO A 20 -24.90 -1.50 -26.18
C PRO A 20 -25.01 -0.08 -25.64
N GLU A 21 -25.83 0.10 -24.60
CA GLU A 21 -25.90 1.38 -23.89
C GLU A 21 -24.63 1.64 -23.09
N ARG A 22 -24.07 2.82 -23.33
CA ARG A 22 -22.93 3.41 -22.61
C ARG A 22 -23.32 3.62 -21.15
N GLY A 23 -22.39 3.27 -20.25
CA GLY A 23 -22.52 3.50 -18.82
C GLY A 23 -22.83 4.95 -18.52
N LEU A 24 -24.01 5.17 -17.93
CA LEU A 24 -24.47 6.45 -17.45
C LEU A 24 -23.91 6.71 -16.05
N ASP A 25 -23.37 7.91 -15.91
CA ASP A 25 -22.96 8.58 -14.67
C ASP A 25 -23.93 8.34 -13.51
N ALA A 26 -23.39 7.96 -12.36
CA ALA A 26 -24.08 8.00 -11.09
C ALA A 26 -23.55 9.18 -10.25
N SER A 27 -24.17 10.34 -10.46
CA SER A 27 -24.13 11.48 -9.54
C SER A 27 -25.49 11.65 -8.85
N SER A 28 -25.52 11.51 -7.52
CA SER A 28 -26.44 12.16 -6.55
C SER A 28 -26.21 11.50 -5.19
N GLY A 29 -25.70 12.17 -4.13
CA GLY A 29 -26.31 13.33 -3.44
C GLY A 29 -27.23 12.78 -2.32
N ASP A 30 -26.68 12.33 -1.18
CA ASP A 30 -26.32 13.04 0.05
C ASP A 30 -27.44 13.05 1.12
N ALA A 31 -27.06 12.62 2.33
CA ALA A 31 -27.74 12.87 3.59
C ALA A 31 -26.79 12.58 4.77
N SER A 32 -25.76 13.39 4.93
CA SER A 32 -25.35 13.82 6.27
C SER A 32 -24.93 15.28 6.21
N SER A 33 -25.87 16.17 6.54
CA SER A 33 -25.68 17.61 6.64
C SER A 33 -24.65 17.94 7.72
N PHE A 34 -23.39 18.08 7.31
CA PHE A 34 -22.47 19.05 7.89
C PHE A 34 -22.70 20.38 7.16
N PRO A 35 -22.58 21.55 7.82
CA PRO A 35 -22.83 22.82 7.15
C PRO A 35 -21.93 22.93 5.92
N ASP A 36 -22.54 23.30 4.79
CA ASP A 36 -21.87 23.69 3.56
C ASP A 36 -20.73 24.65 3.94
N ALA A 37 -19.50 24.14 3.88
CA ALA A 37 -18.35 25.00 3.78
C ALA A 37 -18.43 25.57 2.36
N ASP A 38 -18.94 26.80 2.27
CA ASP A 38 -18.86 27.63 1.07
C ASP A 38 -17.49 27.41 0.41
N ALA A 39 -17.49 26.72 -0.72
CA ALA A 39 -16.33 26.53 -1.55
C ALA A 39 -16.06 27.81 -2.36
N ASP A 40 -16.03 28.95 -1.69
CA ASP A 40 -15.16 30.07 -2.04
C ASP A 40 -13.89 29.93 -1.19
N ALA A 41 -13.20 28.81 -1.36
CA ALA A 41 -11.80 28.75 -1.00
C ALA A 41 -11.07 29.65 -2.01
N ASP A 42 -10.90 30.91 -1.63
CA ASP A 42 -9.82 31.76 -2.10
C ASP A 42 -8.62 30.83 -2.29
N ALA A 43 -8.16 30.69 -3.54
CA ALA A 43 -6.95 29.94 -3.86
C ALA A 43 -5.77 30.76 -3.35
N GLY A 44 -5.73 30.96 -2.02
CA GLY A 44 -4.60 31.47 -1.30
C GLY A 44 -3.43 30.63 -1.73
N ALA A 45 -2.40 31.31 -2.22
CA ALA A 45 -1.19 30.67 -2.72
C ALA A 45 -0.80 29.55 -1.74
N VAL A 46 -0.72 28.31 -2.25
CA VAL A 46 -0.18 27.20 -1.49
C VAL A 46 1.23 27.64 -1.10
N VAL A 47 1.40 28.03 0.16
CA VAL A 47 2.70 28.38 0.71
C VAL A 47 3.44 27.07 0.78
N VAL A 48 4.24 26.79 -0.26
CA VAL A 48 5.22 25.71 -0.22
C VAL A 48 6.19 26.12 0.90
N PRO A 49 6.23 25.39 2.03
CA PRO A 49 7.16 25.73 3.10
C PRO A 49 8.58 25.74 2.53
N GLU A 50 9.37 26.73 2.93
CA GLU A 50 10.79 26.72 2.58
C GLU A 50 11.42 25.43 3.15
N PRO A 51 12.32 24.77 2.39
CA PRO A 51 13.03 23.61 2.88
C PRO A 51 13.75 23.95 4.20
N PRO A 52 13.79 23.02 5.17
CA PRO A 52 14.51 23.26 6.41
C PRO A 52 15.98 23.57 6.11
N GLU A 53 16.59 24.43 6.93
CA GLU A 53 18.02 24.73 6.78
C GLU A 53 18.87 23.47 7.05
N PRO A 54 20.02 23.31 6.37
CA PRO A 54 20.93 22.21 6.67
C PRO A 54 21.42 22.22 8.12
N LEU A 55 21.52 21.03 8.70
CA LEU A 55 21.91 20.86 10.09
C LEU A 55 23.42 20.78 10.25
N HIS A 56 23.88 21.06 11.47
CA HIS A 56 25.28 20.88 11.88
C HIS A 56 25.36 19.71 12.86
N HIS A 57 25.97 18.62 12.44
CA HIS A 57 26.22 17.43 13.25
C HIS A 57 27.66 17.43 13.75
N THR A 58 27.82 17.06 15.01
CA THR A 58 29.14 16.83 15.59
C THR A 58 29.12 15.53 16.38
N PHE A 59 29.99 14.60 15.99
CA PHE A 59 30.12 13.29 16.59
C PHE A 59 31.48 13.18 17.28
N ASP A 60 31.48 12.89 18.57
CA ASP A 60 32.70 12.59 19.32
C ASP A 60 32.94 11.07 19.28
N LEU A 61 34.04 10.64 18.66
CA LEU A 61 34.45 9.24 18.58
C LEU A 61 35.43 8.94 19.73
N ASP A 62 34.87 8.69 20.90
CA ASP A 62 35.64 8.32 22.10
C ASP A 62 36.30 6.95 21.89
N ASP A 63 37.61 6.89 22.12
CA ASP A 63 38.50 5.76 21.79
C ASP A 63 38.43 5.31 20.32
N CYS A 64 38.06 6.21 19.41
CA CYS A 64 37.74 5.85 18.03
C CYS A 64 36.62 4.80 17.91
N GLY A 65 35.84 4.54 18.97
CA GLY A 65 34.68 3.68 18.89
C GLY A 65 33.63 4.32 18.00
N ALA A 66 33.39 3.76 16.81
CA ALA A 66 32.28 4.18 15.98
C ALA A 66 30.99 3.45 16.44
N PRO A 67 29.88 4.17 16.71
CA PRO A 67 28.57 3.52 16.80
C PRO A 67 28.29 2.77 15.49
N PRO A 68 27.40 1.77 15.52
CA PRO A 68 27.23 0.86 14.39
C PRO A 68 26.86 1.57 13.08
N ARG A 69 26.15 2.73 13.15
CA ARG A 69 25.82 3.59 12.00
C ARG A 69 25.62 5.05 12.40
N PHE A 70 26.07 5.97 11.55
CA PHE A 70 25.70 7.39 11.57
C PHE A 70 24.65 7.71 10.50
N THR A 71 23.80 8.71 10.75
CA THR A 71 22.79 9.16 9.79
C THR A 71 22.69 10.68 9.83
N PHE A 72 22.67 11.31 8.65
CA PHE A 72 22.49 12.75 8.41
C PHE A 72 22.08 12.95 6.95
N GLU A 73 21.58 14.13 6.58
CA GLU A 73 21.14 14.42 5.22
C GLU A 73 22.26 14.98 4.36
N GLU A 74 22.07 15.00 3.05
CA GLU A 74 22.90 15.81 2.17
C GLU A 74 22.86 17.28 2.59
N ARG A 75 23.91 18.04 2.23
CA ARG A 75 24.13 19.44 2.62
C ARG A 75 24.33 19.71 4.11
N ASP A 76 24.03 18.75 4.99
CA ASP A 76 24.37 18.89 6.40
C ASP A 76 25.89 19.01 6.58
N THR A 77 26.31 19.81 7.54
CA THR A 77 27.72 19.88 7.95
C THR A 77 27.98 18.83 9.01
N VAL A 78 28.88 17.91 8.75
CA VAL A 78 29.23 16.82 9.66
C VAL A 78 30.67 16.94 10.09
N VAL A 79 30.91 16.82 11.40
CA VAL A 79 32.26 16.81 11.98
C VAL A 79 32.41 15.63 12.94
N TRP A 80 33.34 14.73 12.65
CA TRP A 80 33.77 13.69 13.57
C TRP A 80 35.03 14.16 14.30
N ARG A 81 34.94 14.30 15.63
CA ARG A 81 36.10 14.58 16.49
C ARG A 81 36.68 13.25 16.98
N LEU A 82 37.91 12.98 16.59
CA LEU A 82 38.58 11.70 16.83
C LEU A 82 39.30 11.76 18.18
N ARG A 83 38.75 11.10 19.21
CA ARG A 83 39.29 11.08 20.58
C ARG A 83 39.88 9.71 20.89
N CYS A 84 40.88 9.34 20.10
CA CYS A 84 41.38 7.97 20.04
C CYS A 84 42.59 7.77 20.95
N THR A 85 42.72 6.60 21.58
CA THR A 85 43.91 6.28 22.39
C THR A 85 45.19 6.35 21.56
N GLN A 86 45.14 5.80 20.34
CA GLN A 86 46.19 5.96 19.34
C GLN A 86 45.78 7.03 18.34
N ARG A 87 46.67 7.98 18.10
CA ARG A 87 46.44 9.07 17.14
C ARG A 87 46.19 8.51 15.74
N VAL A 88 45.24 9.11 15.03
CA VAL A 88 44.97 8.76 13.63
C VAL A 88 46.07 9.39 12.76
N ALA A 89 46.77 8.54 12.01
CA ALA A 89 47.86 8.92 11.13
C ALA A 89 47.34 9.33 9.76
N THR A 90 46.44 8.54 9.18
CA THR A 90 45.80 8.80 7.89
C THR A 90 44.35 8.33 7.89
N VAL A 91 43.55 8.87 6.96
CA VAL A 91 42.20 8.38 6.69
C VAL A 91 42.14 7.91 5.24
N GLU A 92 41.74 6.67 5.03
CA GLU A 92 41.58 6.05 3.72
C GLU A 92 40.10 6.05 3.31
N GLU A 93 39.82 6.00 2.01
CA GLU A 93 38.46 5.96 1.45
C GLU A 93 37.57 7.15 1.85
N LEU A 94 38.17 8.32 2.11
CA LEU A 94 37.39 9.53 2.41
C LEU A 94 36.37 9.82 1.31
N PRO A 95 35.08 10.08 1.66
CA PRO A 95 34.09 10.49 0.69
C PRO A 95 34.51 11.76 -0.05
N SER A 96 34.09 11.90 -1.30
CA SER A 96 34.31 13.14 -2.08
C SER A 96 33.80 14.36 -1.30
N GLY A 97 34.66 15.38 -1.19
CA GLY A 97 34.40 16.60 -0.42
C GLY A 97 34.68 16.51 1.08
N ALA A 98 34.98 15.33 1.63
CA ALA A 98 35.39 15.19 3.01
C ALA A 98 36.88 15.54 3.21
N VAL A 99 37.23 16.07 4.38
CA VAL A 99 38.59 16.51 4.70
C VAL A 99 38.99 15.97 6.07
N PHE A 100 40.20 15.42 6.16
CA PHE A 100 40.83 15.07 7.43
C PHE A 100 41.85 16.14 7.84
N ASP A 101 41.64 16.74 9.01
CA ASP A 101 42.63 17.60 9.67
C ASP A 101 43.40 16.77 10.71
N ALA A 102 44.64 16.44 10.37
CA ALA A 102 45.52 15.66 11.23
C ALA A 102 45.95 16.41 12.51
N ALA A 103 45.99 17.75 12.49
CA ALA A 103 46.37 18.55 13.65
C ALA A 103 45.22 18.63 14.65
N ALA A 104 44.00 18.91 14.17
CA ALA A 104 42.79 18.96 14.98
C ALA A 104 42.23 17.57 15.33
N GLN A 105 42.70 16.52 14.64
CA GLN A 105 42.15 15.15 14.74
C GLN A 105 40.64 15.15 14.46
N THR A 106 40.25 15.74 13.33
CA THR A 106 38.85 15.84 12.90
C THR A 106 38.68 15.42 11.45
N VAL A 107 37.59 14.71 11.15
CA VAL A 107 37.09 14.57 9.78
C VAL A 107 35.88 15.48 9.65
N SER A 108 35.84 16.31 8.61
CA SER A 108 34.68 17.15 8.30
C SER A 108 34.15 16.86 6.89
N TRP A 109 32.84 16.98 6.72
CA TRP A 109 32.17 16.72 5.45
C TRP A 109 30.90 17.55 5.30
N VAL A 110 30.63 17.97 4.06
CA VAL A 110 29.33 18.48 3.62
C VAL A 110 28.97 17.69 2.37
N PRO A 111 28.11 16.65 2.46
CA PRO A 111 27.74 15.86 1.29
C PRO A 111 27.04 16.73 0.26
N ALA A 112 27.41 16.57 -1.01
CA ALA A 112 26.67 17.17 -2.11
C ALA A 112 25.32 16.46 -2.32
N LEU A 113 24.44 17.04 -3.16
CA LEU A 113 23.10 16.53 -3.47
C LEU A 113 23.09 15.30 -4.39
N ASP A 114 24.25 14.67 -4.61
CA ASP A 114 24.43 13.43 -5.39
C ASP A 114 25.07 12.32 -4.54
N ARG A 115 24.99 12.43 -3.21
CA ARG A 115 25.71 11.59 -2.24
C ARG A 115 24.79 10.78 -1.33
N ALA A 116 23.47 10.86 -1.49
CA ALA A 116 22.50 10.01 -0.84
C ALA A 116 22.90 8.53 -0.98
N GLY A 117 23.05 7.84 0.14
CA GLY A 117 23.49 6.45 0.19
C GLY A 117 24.52 6.16 1.29
N PRO A 118 25.01 4.91 1.32
CA PRO A 118 25.98 4.50 2.31
C PRO A 118 27.32 5.22 2.09
N PHE A 119 27.96 5.60 3.18
CA PHE A 119 29.35 6.04 3.18
C PHE A 119 30.19 5.17 4.10
N ARG A 120 31.47 5.07 3.79
CA ARG A 120 32.48 4.39 4.59
C ARG A 120 33.82 5.10 4.42
N PHE A 121 34.59 5.18 5.50
CA PHE A 121 36.02 5.48 5.45
C PHE A 121 36.75 4.76 6.59
N GLU A 122 38.07 4.62 6.44
CA GLU A 122 38.91 3.89 7.40
C GLU A 122 39.88 4.84 8.10
N LEU A 123 39.81 4.88 9.43
CA LEU A 123 40.82 5.54 10.25
C LEU A 123 42.01 4.60 10.41
N VAL A 124 43.19 5.03 9.94
CA VAL A 124 44.44 4.28 10.13
C VAL A 124 45.22 4.93 11.26
N HIS A 125 45.40 4.18 12.34
CA HIS A 125 46.06 4.65 13.54
C HIS A 125 47.59 4.56 13.42
N ALA A 126 48.30 5.28 14.27
CA ALA A 126 49.77 5.29 14.29
C ALA A 126 50.41 3.91 14.55
N ASP A 127 49.69 3.01 15.22
CA ASP A 127 50.10 1.62 15.45
C ASP A 127 49.66 0.66 14.33
N ALA A 128 49.15 1.21 13.21
CA ALA A 128 48.56 0.51 12.08
C ALA A 128 47.27 -0.26 12.37
N SER A 129 46.68 -0.13 13.57
CA SER A 129 45.30 -0.56 13.80
C SER A 129 44.33 0.26 12.94
N ARG A 130 43.14 -0.27 12.71
CA ARG A 130 42.14 0.31 11.81
C ARG A 130 40.78 0.36 12.47
N THR A 131 40.08 1.46 12.25
CA THR A 131 38.68 1.64 12.68
C THR A 131 37.85 2.07 11.48
N THR A 132 36.82 1.27 11.18
CA THR A 132 35.83 1.61 10.16
C THR A 132 34.82 2.62 10.70
N VAL A 133 34.62 3.70 9.97
CA VAL A 133 33.50 4.62 10.16
C VAL A 133 32.56 4.50 8.98
N GLN A 134 31.28 4.27 9.24
CA GLN A 134 30.27 4.06 8.21
C GLN A 134 28.89 4.54 8.65
N GLY A 135 28.03 4.80 7.68
CA GLY A 135 26.68 5.28 7.92
C GLY A 135 25.91 5.49 6.62
N MET A 136 24.83 6.25 6.72
CA MET A 136 23.95 6.62 5.61
C MET A 136 23.87 8.14 5.50
N VAL A 137 24.03 8.65 4.28
CA VAL A 137 23.58 9.99 3.90
C VAL A 137 22.16 9.87 3.37
N LEU A 138 21.23 10.62 3.94
CA LEU A 138 19.85 10.66 3.52
C LEU A 138 19.64 11.65 2.38
N ASP A 139 18.77 11.31 1.43
CA ASP A 139 18.38 12.16 0.31
C ASP A 139 17.73 13.45 0.81
N ARG A 140 18.24 14.61 0.34
CA ARG A 140 17.64 15.90 0.70
C ARG A 140 16.57 16.27 -0.32
N PHE A 141 15.51 15.47 -0.33
CA PHE A 141 14.47 15.47 -1.38
C PHE A 141 13.81 16.83 -1.66
N ASP A 142 13.76 17.72 -0.67
CA ASP A 142 13.13 19.03 -0.76
C ASP A 142 14.11 20.16 -1.12
N ALA A 143 15.41 19.87 -1.24
CA ALA A 143 16.40 20.87 -1.58
C ALA A 143 16.32 21.31 -3.05
N PRO A 144 16.47 22.62 -3.34
CA PRO A 144 16.60 23.11 -4.70
C PRO A 144 17.81 22.46 -5.40
N GLY A 145 17.56 21.80 -6.53
CA GLY A 145 18.60 21.10 -7.28
C GLY A 145 18.95 19.71 -6.76
N ASN A 146 18.09 19.10 -5.92
CA ASN A 146 18.24 17.71 -5.52
C ASN A 146 18.37 16.79 -6.75
N LEU A 147 19.18 15.74 -6.64
CA LEU A 147 19.37 14.77 -7.70
C LEU A 147 18.79 13.42 -7.28
N PRO A 148 18.20 12.66 -8.21
CA PRO A 148 17.68 11.34 -7.89
C PRO A 148 18.75 10.40 -7.34
N VAL A 149 18.37 9.55 -6.39
CA VAL A 149 19.19 8.42 -5.92
C VAL A 149 19.52 7.52 -7.12
N THR A 150 20.80 7.30 -7.35
CA THR A 150 21.30 6.58 -8.55
C THR A 150 21.67 5.11 -8.30
N ASP A 151 21.80 4.70 -7.03
CA ASP A 151 22.06 3.30 -6.65
C ASP A 151 20.96 2.77 -5.69
N PRO A 152 19.81 2.35 -6.24
CA PRO A 152 18.74 1.69 -5.49
C PRO A 152 19.18 0.48 -4.65
N ALA A 153 20.23 -0.23 -5.09
CA ALA A 153 20.67 -1.44 -4.40
C ALA A 153 21.49 -1.14 -3.15
N ALA A 154 22.15 0.03 -3.11
CA ALA A 154 22.88 0.52 -1.95
C ALA A 154 22.00 1.34 -0.98
N TYR A 155 21.01 2.07 -1.49
CA TYR A 155 20.12 2.92 -0.68
C TYR A 155 18.96 2.12 -0.05
N ARG A 156 19.23 1.45 1.07
CA ARG A 156 18.30 0.42 1.61
C ARG A 156 17.37 0.90 2.71
N GLU A 157 17.70 2.02 3.35
CA GLU A 157 16.98 2.54 4.50
C GLU A 157 16.92 4.07 4.48
N GLU A 158 15.83 4.63 5.01
CA GLU A 158 15.57 6.06 5.14
C GLU A 158 15.08 6.31 6.57
N HIS A 159 15.82 7.08 7.38
CA HIS A 159 15.55 7.23 8.82
C HIS A 159 15.31 5.89 9.58
N GLY A 160 15.98 4.81 9.15
CA GLY A 160 15.83 3.46 9.73
C GLY A 160 14.59 2.69 9.26
N LEU A 161 13.79 3.24 8.35
CA LEU A 161 12.70 2.53 7.68
C LEU A 161 13.21 1.84 6.41
N PRO A 162 12.66 0.67 6.05
CA PRO A 162 13.01 0.00 4.80
C PRO A 162 12.61 0.85 3.59
N VAL A 163 13.46 0.86 2.57
CA VAL A 163 13.21 1.56 1.30
C VAL A 163 12.84 0.57 0.21
N LEU A 164 11.79 0.90 -0.55
CA LEU A 164 11.41 0.26 -1.80
C LEU A 164 11.64 1.24 -2.94
N HIS A 165 12.51 0.87 -3.87
CA HIS A 165 12.72 1.61 -5.11
C HIS A 165 11.88 1.00 -6.21
N LEU A 166 11.11 1.84 -6.90
CA LEU A 166 10.24 1.46 -7.99
C LEU A 166 10.66 2.23 -9.25
N THR A 167 10.77 1.53 -10.37
CA THR A 167 10.88 2.16 -11.69
C THR A 167 9.89 1.45 -12.59
N TRP A 168 8.92 2.19 -13.14
CA TRP A 168 7.97 1.60 -14.10
C TRP A 168 8.48 1.73 -15.52
N HIS A 169 8.27 0.69 -16.31
CA HIS A 169 8.57 0.68 -17.73
C HIS A 169 7.28 0.82 -18.54
N SER A 170 6.69 2.01 -18.50
CA SER A 170 5.50 2.33 -19.30
C SER A 170 5.86 3.29 -20.44
N SER A 171 5.32 3.03 -21.63
CA SER A 171 5.36 3.96 -22.75
C SER A 171 4.52 5.23 -22.51
N GLU A 172 3.69 5.23 -21.47
CA GLU A 172 2.91 6.38 -21.04
C GLU A 172 3.63 7.09 -19.88
N PRO A 173 4.24 8.27 -20.10
CA PRO A 173 4.96 9.03 -19.06
C PRO A 173 4.04 9.56 -17.95
N ALA A 174 2.74 9.31 -18.08
CA ALA A 174 1.69 9.65 -17.15
C ALA A 174 0.95 8.39 -16.67
N TYR A 175 1.59 7.22 -16.67
CA TYR A 175 0.94 5.93 -16.42
C TYR A 175 -0.04 5.94 -15.25
N CYS A 176 0.27 6.59 -14.12
CA CYS A 176 -0.71 6.69 -13.01
C CYS A 176 -1.74 7.84 -13.10
N ARG A 177 -1.58 8.84 -13.97
CA ARG A 177 -2.53 9.97 -14.11
C ARG A 177 -3.80 9.58 -14.86
N ASP A 178 -3.70 8.72 -15.86
CA ASP A 178 -4.81 8.37 -16.77
C ASP A 178 -5.25 6.89 -16.65
N ALA A 179 -4.77 6.17 -15.63
CA ALA A 179 -4.99 4.72 -15.38
C ALA A 179 -6.44 4.34 -15.00
N VAL A 180 -7.40 4.62 -15.87
CA VAL A 180 -8.78 4.14 -15.70
C VAL A 180 -8.86 2.63 -16.00
N ASP A 181 -8.03 2.12 -16.92
CA ASP A 181 -7.90 0.69 -17.26
C ASP A 181 -6.56 0.09 -16.80
N ARG A 182 -6.64 -1.08 -16.16
CA ARG A 182 -5.88 -1.42 -14.94
C ARG A 182 -4.99 -2.67 -15.07
N ASP A 183 -4.17 -2.74 -16.10
CA ASP A 183 -3.21 -3.84 -16.20
C ASP A 183 -1.89 -3.46 -15.53
N PRO A 184 -1.29 -4.36 -14.71
CA PRO A 184 0.06 -4.17 -14.23
C PRO A 184 1.03 -3.99 -15.39
N VAL A 185 2.03 -3.14 -15.20
CA VAL A 185 3.13 -2.96 -16.13
C VAL A 185 4.42 -3.54 -15.55
N PRO A 186 5.33 -4.03 -16.39
CA PRO A 186 6.67 -4.40 -15.96
C PRO A 186 7.36 -3.26 -15.20
N ALA A 187 8.05 -3.61 -14.13
CA ALA A 187 8.75 -2.65 -13.28
C ALA A 187 10.02 -3.24 -12.68
N ASP A 188 11.01 -2.39 -12.47
CA ASP A 188 12.12 -2.71 -11.59
C ASP A 188 11.71 -2.40 -10.16
N ILE A 189 11.67 -3.42 -9.31
CA ILE A 189 11.41 -3.28 -7.88
C ILE A 189 12.67 -3.72 -7.14
N VAL A 190 13.32 -2.79 -6.46
CA VAL A 190 14.51 -3.05 -5.64
C VAL A 190 14.16 -2.83 -4.17
N VAL A 191 14.36 -3.87 -3.36
CA VAL A 191 14.11 -3.83 -1.91
C VAL A 191 15.33 -4.39 -1.21
N ALA A 192 15.89 -3.65 -0.25
CA ALA A 192 17.03 -4.10 0.55
C ALA A 192 18.29 -4.49 -0.25
N GLY A 193 18.45 -3.99 -1.48
CA GLY A 193 19.52 -4.40 -2.38
C GLY A 193 19.19 -5.55 -3.33
N HIS A 194 18.03 -6.20 -3.17
CA HIS A 194 17.57 -7.26 -4.07
C HIS A 194 16.67 -6.69 -5.16
N ALA A 195 17.08 -6.83 -6.43
CA ALA A 195 16.28 -6.48 -7.58
C ALA A 195 15.38 -7.66 -7.97
N HIS A 196 14.07 -7.48 -7.86
CA HIS A 196 13.09 -8.55 -8.05
C HIS A 196 12.78 -8.73 -9.54
N ALA A 197 13.24 -9.83 -10.12
CA ALA A 197 13.14 -10.08 -11.56
C ALA A 197 11.71 -10.41 -11.98
N GLY A 198 11.25 -9.79 -13.08
CA GLY A 198 9.91 -10.00 -13.62
C GLY A 198 8.79 -9.46 -12.72
N ALA A 199 9.10 -8.48 -11.89
CA ALA A 199 8.12 -7.78 -11.09
C ALA A 199 7.27 -6.84 -11.96
N GLU A 200 6.07 -6.57 -11.49
CA GLU A 200 5.13 -5.64 -12.10
C GLU A 200 4.58 -4.70 -11.03
N LEU A 201 4.18 -3.50 -11.45
CA LEU A 201 3.42 -2.59 -10.61
C LEU A 201 2.15 -2.16 -11.30
N ARG A 202 1.16 -1.80 -10.49
CA ARG A 202 -0.11 -1.26 -10.95
C ARG A 202 -0.53 -0.12 -10.03
N CYS A 203 -0.88 1.03 -10.59
CA CYS A 203 -1.45 2.11 -9.77
C CYS A 203 -2.80 1.63 -9.19
N ARG A 204 -3.07 1.97 -7.93
CA ARG A 204 -4.27 1.50 -7.22
C ARG A 204 -5.01 2.67 -6.59
N GLY A 205 -6.34 2.57 -6.58
CA GLY A 205 -7.23 3.50 -5.90
C GLY A 205 -8.49 3.72 -6.71
N ALA A 206 -9.38 4.54 -6.17
CA ALA A 206 -10.48 5.14 -6.91
C ALA A 206 -10.30 6.66 -6.88
N THR A 207 -10.79 7.31 -5.83
CA THR A 207 -10.60 8.76 -5.62
C THR A 207 -9.12 9.12 -5.46
N SER A 208 -8.34 8.30 -4.76
CA SER A 208 -6.92 8.54 -4.49
C SER A 208 -6.02 8.52 -5.73
N LEU A 209 -6.49 8.00 -6.87
CA LEU A 209 -5.77 8.13 -8.14
C LEU A 209 -5.62 9.60 -8.58
N LYS A 210 -6.48 10.50 -8.10
CA LYS A 210 -6.39 11.94 -8.38
C LYS A 210 -5.30 12.63 -7.56
N TYR A 211 -4.78 12.01 -6.49
CA TYR A 211 -3.77 12.61 -5.63
C TYR A 211 -2.39 12.64 -6.30
N PRO A 212 -1.55 13.67 -6.04
CA PRO A 212 -0.22 13.74 -6.63
C PRO A 212 0.63 12.52 -6.27
N LYS A 213 0.53 12.07 -5.01
CA LYS A 213 1.14 10.84 -4.50
C LYS A 213 0.25 9.62 -4.80
N LYS A 214 0.80 8.60 -5.45
CA LYS A 214 0.04 7.44 -5.97
C LYS A 214 0.24 6.20 -5.11
N SER A 215 -0.79 5.39 -4.93
CA SER A 215 -0.68 4.04 -4.36
C SER A 215 -0.38 3.00 -5.44
N PHE A 216 0.26 1.90 -5.05
CA PHE A 216 0.66 0.82 -5.96
C PHE A 216 0.24 -0.56 -5.44
N THR A 217 -0.15 -1.46 -6.33
CA THR A 217 -0.07 -2.90 -6.11
C THR A 217 1.22 -3.40 -6.74
N LEU A 218 2.07 -4.04 -5.95
CA LEU A 218 3.29 -4.70 -6.41
C LEU A 218 2.99 -6.17 -6.66
N ARG A 219 3.45 -6.71 -7.78
CA ARG A 219 3.35 -8.14 -8.13
C ARG A 219 4.75 -8.69 -8.36
N PHE A 220 5.07 -9.78 -7.69
CA PHE A 220 6.37 -10.44 -7.76
C PHE A 220 6.25 -11.75 -8.54
N ALA A 221 7.30 -12.12 -9.26
CA ALA A 221 7.35 -13.38 -10.01
C ALA A 221 7.31 -14.59 -9.06
N LYS A 222 6.88 -15.75 -9.57
CA LYS A 222 6.74 -16.97 -8.74
C LYS A 222 8.08 -17.46 -8.21
N ASN A 223 9.12 -17.32 -9.02
CA ASN A 223 10.49 -17.72 -8.73
C ASN A 223 11.31 -16.63 -8.03
N ASP A 224 10.73 -15.45 -7.81
CA ASP A 224 11.38 -14.33 -7.15
C ASP A 224 10.32 -13.50 -6.39
N ALA A 225 9.73 -14.14 -5.38
CA ALA A 225 8.77 -13.51 -4.49
C ALA A 225 9.44 -12.42 -3.63
N PHE A 226 8.66 -11.68 -2.85
CA PHE A 226 9.20 -10.64 -1.98
C PHE A 226 10.23 -11.19 -0.98
N HIS A 227 11.46 -10.66 -1.02
CA HIS A 227 12.51 -10.95 -0.04
C HIS A 227 12.51 -9.84 1.01
N ALA A 228 12.10 -10.18 2.23
CA ALA A 228 11.86 -9.21 3.27
C ALA A 228 13.17 -8.65 3.86
N PRO A 229 13.34 -7.31 3.92
CA PRO A 229 14.38 -6.71 4.75
C PRO A 229 14.11 -6.91 6.24
N PRO A 230 15.13 -6.64 7.10
CA PRO A 230 14.92 -6.50 8.53
C PRO A 230 13.75 -5.55 8.84
N GLY A 231 12.88 -5.96 9.76
CA GLY A 231 11.66 -5.23 10.13
C GLY A 231 10.44 -5.53 9.26
N LEU A 232 10.60 -6.24 8.13
CA LEU A 232 9.49 -6.68 7.26
C LEU A 232 9.40 -8.21 7.16
N GLU A 233 10.00 -8.97 8.08
CA GLU A 233 10.10 -10.44 8.01
C GLU A 233 8.73 -11.11 7.88
N ARG A 234 7.70 -10.47 8.45
CA ARG A 234 6.31 -10.92 8.31
C ARG A 234 5.86 -11.00 6.88
N PHE A 235 6.45 -10.25 5.94
CA PHE A 235 6.11 -10.21 4.52
C PHE A 235 6.93 -11.16 3.64
N GLU A 236 7.80 -11.99 4.22
CA GLU A 236 8.64 -12.90 3.43
C GLU A 236 7.79 -13.78 2.48
N GLY A 237 8.24 -13.93 1.23
CA GLY A 237 7.63 -14.81 0.24
C GLY A 237 6.30 -14.32 -0.36
N ARG A 238 5.83 -13.09 -0.07
CA ARG A 238 4.60 -12.59 -0.69
C ARG A 238 4.75 -12.43 -2.20
N ARG A 239 3.69 -12.84 -2.91
CA ARG A 239 3.56 -12.67 -4.36
C ARG A 239 2.96 -11.34 -4.76
N ARG A 240 2.19 -10.72 -3.86
CA ARG A 240 1.55 -9.43 -4.08
C ARG A 240 1.54 -8.63 -2.78
N LEU A 241 1.87 -7.36 -2.87
CA LEU A 241 1.84 -6.40 -1.76
C LEU A 241 1.18 -5.11 -2.23
N VAL A 242 0.66 -4.31 -1.30
CA VAL A 242 0.07 -3.01 -1.59
C VAL A 242 0.86 -1.93 -0.87
N LEU A 243 1.22 -0.88 -1.61
CA LEU A 243 1.75 0.37 -1.08
C LEU A 243 0.64 1.41 -1.13
N THR A 244 0.10 1.77 0.02
CA THR A 244 -0.93 2.80 0.15
C THR A 244 -0.30 4.11 0.58
N GLN A 245 -0.50 5.15 -0.23
CA GLN A 245 -0.21 6.53 0.14
C GLN A 245 -1.11 6.99 1.30
N THR A 246 -0.65 7.93 2.12
CA THR A 246 -1.39 8.43 3.29
C THR A 246 -1.60 9.94 3.27
N LEU A 247 -1.77 10.55 2.08
CA LEU A 247 -1.90 12.00 1.92
C LEU A 247 -3.14 12.56 2.63
N ASP A 248 -4.22 11.80 2.62
CA ASP A 248 -5.50 12.08 3.26
C ASP A 248 -5.56 11.65 4.74
N ASP A 249 -4.49 11.01 5.24
CA ASP A 249 -4.28 10.69 6.65
C ASP A 249 -3.14 11.57 7.22
N PRO A 250 -3.44 12.72 7.86
CA PRO A 250 -2.41 13.59 8.41
C PRO A 250 -1.49 12.94 9.46
N SER A 251 -1.91 11.84 10.10
CA SER A 251 -1.04 11.13 11.05
C SER A 251 -0.21 10.03 10.39
N GLN A 252 -0.55 9.62 9.16
CA GLN A 252 0.10 8.55 8.38
C GLN A 252 0.17 7.18 9.08
N ILE A 253 -0.66 6.96 10.10
CA ILE A 253 -0.65 5.74 10.92
C ILE A 253 -2.03 5.15 11.16
N ARG A 254 -3.13 5.78 10.71
CA ARG A 254 -4.50 5.33 11.03
C ARG A 254 -4.74 3.91 10.53
N THR A 255 -4.48 3.67 9.25
CA THR A 255 -4.67 2.35 8.63
C THR A 255 -3.79 1.28 9.31
N ARG A 256 -2.55 1.61 9.66
CA ARG A 256 -1.66 0.71 10.40
C ARG A 256 -2.26 0.33 11.75
N LEU A 257 -2.64 1.33 12.56
CA LEU A 257 -3.22 1.10 13.87
C LEU A 257 -4.54 0.34 13.79
N ALA A 258 -5.33 0.57 12.74
CA ALA A 258 -6.58 -0.13 12.50
C ALA A 258 -6.34 -1.64 12.31
N PHE A 259 -5.44 -2.03 11.41
CA PHE A 259 -5.13 -3.46 11.22
C PHE A 259 -4.45 -4.11 12.43
N GLU A 260 -3.53 -3.39 13.11
CA GLU A 260 -2.92 -3.88 14.34
C GLU A 260 -3.95 -4.07 15.47
N LEU A 261 -4.97 -3.22 15.56
CA LEU A 261 -6.05 -3.34 16.53
C LEU A 261 -6.94 -4.54 16.19
N HIS A 262 -7.35 -4.70 14.94
CA HIS A 262 -8.16 -5.85 14.49
C HIS A 262 -7.47 -7.18 14.79
N ALA A 263 -6.15 -7.28 14.51
CA ALA A 263 -5.36 -8.48 14.80
C ALA A 263 -5.23 -8.78 16.32
N LYS A 264 -5.49 -7.80 17.19
CA LYS A 264 -5.44 -7.97 18.66
C LYS A 264 -6.79 -8.37 19.27
N LEU A 265 -7.90 -8.23 18.55
CA LEU A 265 -9.22 -8.59 19.06
C LEU A 265 -9.34 -10.11 19.28
N ASP A 266 -8.97 -10.88 18.26
CA ASP A 266 -8.88 -12.34 18.33
C ASP A 266 -7.65 -12.81 17.52
N PRO A 267 -6.74 -13.61 18.10
CA PRO A 267 -5.59 -14.18 17.38
C PRO A 267 -5.97 -15.10 16.20
N GLN A 268 -7.22 -15.55 16.11
CA GLN A 268 -7.71 -16.36 15.01
C GLN A 268 -8.35 -15.52 13.89
N ASN A 269 -8.51 -14.19 14.06
CA ASN A 269 -8.93 -13.30 12.99
C ASN A 269 -7.97 -13.42 11.79
N VAL A 270 -8.49 -13.20 10.59
CA VAL A 270 -7.68 -13.13 9.38
C VAL A 270 -6.91 -11.79 9.38
N ALA A 271 -5.80 -11.76 10.11
CA ALA A 271 -5.02 -10.54 10.32
C ALA A 271 -4.37 -10.09 9.01
N VAL A 272 -4.56 -8.83 8.61
CA VAL A 272 -3.87 -8.22 7.47
C VAL A 272 -2.56 -7.63 7.98
N GLU A 273 -1.42 -8.13 7.48
CA GLU A 273 -0.12 -7.62 7.93
C GLU A 273 0.13 -6.21 7.38
N HIS A 274 0.75 -5.39 8.21
CA HIS A 274 0.95 -3.97 7.95
C HIS A 274 2.34 -3.51 8.42
N ALA A 275 3.03 -2.69 7.61
CA ALA A 275 4.23 -1.97 8.00
C ALA A 275 4.31 -0.59 7.35
N SER A 276 5.26 0.23 7.77
CA SER A 276 5.57 1.51 7.14
C SER A 276 6.89 1.38 6.37
N ALA A 277 6.96 1.93 5.17
CA ALA A 277 8.14 1.89 4.32
C ALA A 277 8.29 3.20 3.54
N VAL A 278 9.52 3.56 3.19
CA VAL A 278 9.78 4.71 2.32
C VAL A 278 9.84 4.23 0.88
N VAL A 279 9.26 5.00 -0.03
CA VAL A 279 9.25 4.66 -1.45
C VAL A 279 10.00 5.73 -2.24
N PHE A 280 10.84 5.26 -3.16
CA PHE A 280 11.42 6.06 -4.22
C PHE A 280 10.85 5.61 -5.56
N VAL A 281 10.58 6.55 -6.45
CA VAL A 281 10.16 6.29 -7.82
C VAL A 281 11.17 6.95 -8.74
N ASP A 282 11.82 6.18 -9.60
CA ASP A 282 12.87 6.66 -10.51
C ASP A 282 13.97 7.45 -9.77
N GLY A 283 14.35 6.97 -8.58
CA GLY A 283 15.33 7.61 -7.71
C GLY A 283 14.82 8.86 -6.97
N VAL A 284 13.57 9.27 -7.17
CA VAL A 284 12.97 10.44 -6.51
C VAL A 284 12.13 10.01 -5.31
N TYR A 285 12.41 10.58 -4.14
CA TYR A 285 11.67 10.36 -2.91
C TYR A 285 10.16 10.62 -3.09
N GLN A 286 9.34 9.65 -2.69
CA GLN A 286 7.87 9.75 -2.71
C GLN A 286 7.26 9.83 -1.29
N GLY A 287 8.07 9.71 -0.25
CA GLY A 287 7.62 9.74 1.14
C GLY A 287 7.29 8.38 1.75
N LEU A 288 6.67 8.45 2.93
CA LEU A 288 6.19 7.31 3.68
C LEU A 288 4.97 6.66 3.02
N TYR A 289 4.95 5.33 2.98
CA TYR A 289 3.83 4.52 2.54
C TYR A 289 3.47 3.49 3.61
N GLN A 290 2.21 3.11 3.60
CA GLN A 290 1.75 1.92 4.28
C GLN A 290 1.94 0.70 3.37
N LEU A 291 2.78 -0.25 3.77
CA LEU A 291 2.93 -1.55 3.12
C LEU A 291 1.95 -2.54 3.75
N THR A 292 1.09 -3.14 2.94
CA THR A 292 0.09 -4.11 3.38
C THR A 292 0.06 -5.36 2.53
N ASP A 293 -0.42 -6.44 3.13
CA ASP A 293 -0.76 -7.64 2.38
C ASP A 293 -1.79 -7.31 1.28
N ASN A 294 -1.64 -7.96 0.12
CA ASN A 294 -2.72 -8.01 -0.85
C ASN A 294 -3.66 -9.17 -0.50
N ILE A 295 -4.93 -8.87 -0.20
CA ILE A 295 -5.94 -9.88 0.09
C ILE A 295 -6.28 -10.65 -1.20
N GLY A 296 -6.15 -11.98 -1.16
CA GLY A 296 -6.28 -12.92 -2.29
C GLY A 296 -5.92 -14.36 -1.90
N ASP A 297 -5.92 -15.26 -2.87
CA ASP A 297 -5.58 -16.68 -2.76
C ASP A 297 -4.33 -16.97 -1.89
N HIS A 298 -3.20 -16.33 -2.22
CA HIS A 298 -1.94 -16.50 -1.52
C HIS A 298 -1.97 -15.96 -0.10
N PHE A 299 -2.78 -14.94 0.16
CA PHE A 299 -2.96 -14.36 1.49
C PHE A 299 -3.75 -15.30 2.41
N MET A 300 -4.78 -15.96 1.89
CA MET A 300 -5.54 -16.98 2.60
C MET A 300 -4.68 -18.22 2.87
N ALA A 301 -3.98 -18.71 1.84
CA ALA A 301 -3.07 -19.86 1.96
C ALA A 301 -1.97 -19.64 3.01
N ALA A 302 -1.41 -18.43 3.10
CA ALA A 302 -0.39 -18.07 4.10
C ALA A 302 -0.91 -18.13 5.55
N ARG A 303 -2.24 -18.21 5.74
CA ARG A 303 -2.93 -18.32 7.04
C ARG A 303 -3.57 -19.69 7.26
N GLY A 304 -3.26 -20.66 6.40
CA GLY A 304 -3.78 -22.03 6.51
C GLY A 304 -5.23 -22.20 6.07
N LEU A 305 -5.79 -21.22 5.36
CA LEU A 305 -7.09 -21.32 4.71
C LEU A 305 -6.92 -21.84 3.27
N ASP A 306 -8.01 -22.29 2.65
CA ASP A 306 -7.98 -22.74 1.27
C ASP A 306 -7.54 -21.62 0.32
N LYS A 307 -6.66 -21.97 -0.63
CA LYS A 307 -6.24 -21.05 -1.68
C LYS A 307 -7.32 -20.89 -2.75
N ASP A 308 -8.20 -21.88 -2.90
CA ASP A 308 -9.24 -21.96 -3.93
C ASP A 308 -10.61 -21.49 -3.41
N GLY A 309 -10.67 -20.99 -2.17
CA GLY A 309 -11.87 -20.44 -1.58
C GLY A 309 -12.42 -19.22 -2.32
N GLN A 310 -13.68 -18.90 -2.05
CA GLN A 310 -14.43 -17.87 -2.78
C GLN A 310 -14.35 -16.55 -2.03
N MET A 311 -13.95 -15.46 -2.70
CA MET A 311 -13.70 -14.19 -2.03
C MET A 311 -14.43 -13.02 -2.68
N PHE A 312 -15.21 -12.32 -1.87
CA PHE A 312 -16.05 -11.21 -2.33
C PHE A 312 -15.72 -9.96 -1.55
N LYS A 313 -15.39 -8.89 -2.26
CA LYS A 313 -15.11 -7.59 -1.69
C LYS A 313 -16.40 -6.76 -1.68
N SER A 314 -16.73 -6.14 -0.55
CA SER A 314 -17.71 -5.06 -0.57
C SER A 314 -17.08 -3.77 -1.11
N VAL A 315 -17.61 -3.25 -2.21
CA VAL A 315 -17.03 -2.13 -2.97
C VAL A 315 -17.79 -0.82 -2.85
N ASP A 316 -19.05 -0.86 -2.40
CA ASP A 316 -19.85 0.31 -2.06
C ASP A 316 -20.92 -0.04 -1.01
N HIS A 317 -21.54 0.98 -0.38
CA HIS A 317 -22.49 0.82 0.74
C HIS A 317 -23.70 -0.09 0.50
N ARG A 318 -23.93 -0.58 -0.73
CA ARG A 318 -24.98 -1.56 -1.01
C ARG A 318 -24.57 -2.97 -0.58
N GLY A 319 -23.29 -3.23 -0.29
CA GLY A 319 -22.82 -4.51 0.26
C GLY A 319 -23.08 -4.65 1.77
N ASP A 320 -24.33 -4.47 2.20
CA ASP A 320 -24.75 -4.25 3.59
C ASP A 320 -25.60 -5.39 4.21
N TYR A 321 -25.56 -6.61 3.64
CA TYR A 321 -26.34 -7.80 4.07
C TYR A 321 -27.88 -7.65 4.07
N ARG A 322 -28.42 -6.50 3.67
CA ARG A 322 -29.87 -6.26 3.60
C ARG A 322 -30.43 -6.74 2.28
N SER A 323 -31.69 -7.18 2.30
CA SER A 323 -32.49 -7.48 1.10
C SER A 323 -33.14 -6.23 0.48
N VAL A 324 -33.10 -5.09 1.19
CA VAL A 324 -33.62 -3.80 0.74
C VAL A 324 -32.52 -2.75 0.66
N ARG A 325 -32.72 -1.76 -0.21
CA ARG A 325 -31.91 -0.56 -0.33
C ARG A 325 -32.21 0.41 0.84
N ALA A 326 -31.36 1.42 1.01
CA ALA A 326 -31.54 2.46 2.02
C ALA A 326 -32.90 3.21 1.92
N ASN A 327 -33.47 3.30 0.71
CA ASN A 327 -34.79 3.91 0.48
C ASN A 327 -35.98 2.96 0.74
N GLY A 328 -35.73 1.73 1.21
CA GLY A 328 -36.74 0.72 1.50
C GLY A 328 -37.16 -0.15 0.32
N GLU A 329 -36.72 0.16 -0.90
CA GLU A 329 -37.02 -0.67 -2.08
C GLU A 329 -36.23 -1.99 -2.05
N PRO A 330 -36.78 -3.11 -2.57
CA PRO A 330 -36.04 -4.35 -2.71
C PRO A 330 -34.76 -4.15 -3.53
N LYS A 331 -33.69 -4.86 -3.16
CA LYS A 331 -32.53 -4.96 -4.05
C LYS A 331 -32.89 -5.81 -5.26
N PRO A 332 -32.51 -5.41 -6.48
CA PRO A 332 -32.75 -6.21 -7.68
C PRO A 332 -31.91 -7.50 -7.70
N ASP A 333 -30.81 -7.51 -6.96
CA ASP A 333 -29.84 -8.60 -6.82
C ASP A 333 -29.31 -8.56 -5.38
N PRO A 334 -29.32 -9.69 -4.64
CA PRO A 334 -28.71 -9.76 -3.31
C PRO A 334 -27.24 -9.31 -3.29
N SER A 335 -26.47 -9.67 -4.32
CA SER A 335 -25.03 -9.41 -4.41
C SER A 335 -24.66 -7.98 -4.80
N LEU A 336 -25.66 -7.10 -4.99
CA LEU A 336 -25.42 -5.70 -5.31
C LEU A 336 -24.51 -5.03 -4.28
N GLY A 337 -23.41 -4.42 -4.76
CA GLY A 337 -22.40 -3.78 -3.92
C GLY A 337 -21.16 -4.65 -3.63
N TYR A 338 -21.12 -5.88 -4.15
CA TYR A 338 -19.96 -6.76 -4.06
C TYR A 338 -19.26 -6.97 -5.41
N GLU A 339 -17.95 -7.17 -5.35
CA GLU A 339 -17.10 -7.62 -6.45
C GLU A 339 -16.52 -8.98 -6.06
N LYS A 340 -16.61 -9.98 -6.95
CA LYS A 340 -15.88 -11.23 -6.76
C LYS A 340 -14.41 -10.99 -7.10
N SER A 341 -13.57 -11.05 -6.08
CA SER A 341 -12.16 -10.68 -6.15
C SER A 341 -11.22 -11.87 -6.32
N ASP A 342 -11.67 -13.08 -5.96
CA ASP A 342 -10.93 -14.33 -6.16
C ASP A 342 -11.88 -15.55 -6.12
N GLY A 343 -11.36 -16.70 -6.52
CA GLY A 343 -12.07 -17.98 -6.57
C GLY A 343 -12.68 -18.27 -7.94
N VAL A 344 -12.68 -19.55 -8.31
CA VAL A 344 -13.26 -20.04 -9.57
C VAL A 344 -14.65 -20.66 -9.32
N PRO A 345 -15.63 -20.48 -10.22
CA PRO A 345 -15.59 -19.66 -11.45
C PRO A 345 -15.65 -18.13 -11.17
N GLU A 346 -14.95 -17.32 -11.97
CA GLU A 346 -14.75 -15.87 -11.72
C GLU A 346 -16.02 -15.01 -11.59
N ASN A 347 -17.15 -15.45 -12.15
CA ASN A 347 -18.41 -14.70 -12.16
C ASN A 347 -19.55 -15.42 -11.41
N ASP A 348 -19.22 -16.38 -10.55
CA ASP A 348 -20.22 -17.10 -9.76
C ASP A 348 -20.44 -16.44 -8.39
N PHE A 349 -21.57 -15.75 -8.25
CA PHE A 349 -22.02 -15.12 -7.01
C PHE A 349 -22.99 -15.99 -6.20
N THR A 350 -23.36 -17.16 -6.71
CA THR A 350 -24.35 -18.06 -6.07
C THR A 350 -24.05 -18.33 -4.59
N PRO A 351 -22.79 -18.62 -4.17
CA PRO A 351 -22.48 -18.83 -2.76
C PRO A 351 -22.73 -17.59 -1.90
N LEU A 352 -22.33 -16.41 -2.39
CA LEU A 352 -22.56 -15.15 -1.68
C LEU A 352 -24.06 -14.84 -1.59
N GLU A 353 -24.80 -15.00 -2.67
CA GLU A 353 -26.25 -14.77 -2.65
C GLU A 353 -26.96 -15.71 -1.67
N ALA A 354 -26.51 -16.96 -1.54
CA ALA A 354 -27.04 -17.90 -0.56
C ALA A 354 -26.78 -17.42 0.87
N LEU A 355 -25.57 -16.94 1.17
CA LEU A 355 -25.25 -16.30 2.46
C LEU A 355 -26.16 -15.10 2.73
N LEU A 356 -26.29 -14.18 1.76
CA LEU A 356 -27.06 -12.94 1.91
C LEU A 356 -28.55 -13.20 2.13
N ARG A 357 -29.13 -14.17 1.42
CA ARG A 357 -30.51 -14.63 1.68
C ARG A 357 -30.64 -15.28 3.04
N TRP A 358 -29.71 -16.15 3.44
CA TRP A 358 -29.73 -16.76 4.77
C TRP A 358 -29.70 -15.69 5.87
N VAL A 359 -28.86 -14.66 5.77
CA VAL A 359 -28.83 -13.56 6.76
C VAL A 359 -30.12 -12.76 6.78
N SER A 360 -30.69 -12.44 5.62
CA SER A 360 -31.83 -11.50 5.52
C SER A 360 -33.21 -12.15 5.62
N GLU A 361 -33.32 -13.47 5.41
CA GLU A 361 -34.61 -14.17 5.28
C GLU A 361 -34.81 -15.28 6.33
N SER A 362 -33.75 -15.74 7.03
CA SER A 362 -33.90 -16.77 8.07
C SER A 362 -34.72 -16.26 9.26
N PRO A 363 -35.66 -17.08 9.80
CA PRO A 363 -36.29 -16.78 11.07
C PRO A 363 -35.24 -16.66 12.19
N ALA A 364 -35.45 -15.74 13.14
CA ALA A 364 -34.48 -15.47 14.21
C ALA A 364 -34.02 -16.74 14.95
N ALA A 365 -34.94 -17.63 15.33
CA ALA A 365 -34.57 -18.88 15.99
C ALA A 365 -33.68 -19.79 15.11
N THR A 366 -33.94 -19.86 13.81
CA THR A 366 -33.11 -20.63 12.88
C THR A 366 -31.74 -19.97 12.70
N PHE A 367 -31.69 -18.64 12.61
CA PHE A 367 -30.44 -17.91 12.54
C PHE A 367 -29.59 -18.18 13.80
N ASP A 368 -30.17 -18.00 14.99
CA ASP A 368 -29.50 -18.23 16.27
C ASP A 368 -28.98 -19.68 16.39
N ASP A 369 -29.76 -20.67 15.94
CA ASP A 369 -29.37 -22.08 16.00
C ASP A 369 -28.30 -22.48 14.97
N THR A 370 -28.10 -21.70 13.90
CA THR A 370 -27.22 -22.09 12.76
C THR A 370 -26.06 -21.13 12.50
N VAL A 371 -25.99 -19.99 13.20
CA VAL A 371 -25.00 -18.95 12.94
C VAL A 371 -23.56 -19.47 13.05
N ASP A 372 -23.26 -20.28 14.07
CA ASP A 372 -21.92 -20.81 14.31
C ASP A 372 -21.52 -21.94 13.34
N ASP A 373 -22.48 -22.51 12.61
CA ASP A 373 -22.24 -23.50 11.55
C ASP A 373 -21.97 -22.83 10.19
N VAL A 374 -22.46 -21.60 10.00
CA VAL A 374 -22.35 -20.86 8.73
C VAL A 374 -21.23 -19.83 8.79
N LEU A 375 -21.09 -19.12 9.91
CA LEU A 375 -20.14 -18.04 10.12
C LEU A 375 -19.16 -18.44 11.21
N ARG A 376 -17.92 -17.95 11.08
CA ARG A 376 -17.12 -17.72 12.27
C ARG A 376 -17.63 -16.43 12.91
N ALA A 377 -18.61 -16.56 13.81
CA ALA A 377 -19.34 -15.43 14.37
C ALA A 377 -18.42 -14.36 14.99
N GLU A 378 -17.30 -14.77 15.57
CA GLU A 378 -16.29 -13.88 16.16
C GLU A 378 -15.75 -12.87 15.15
N ASP A 379 -15.40 -13.29 13.92
CA ASP A 379 -14.86 -12.39 12.89
C ASP A 379 -15.87 -11.26 12.57
N PHE A 380 -17.16 -11.59 12.53
CA PHE A 380 -18.22 -10.66 12.19
C PHE A 380 -18.54 -9.72 13.36
N VAL A 381 -18.60 -10.25 14.59
CA VAL A 381 -18.80 -9.44 15.79
C VAL A 381 -17.63 -8.48 15.98
N ASP A 382 -16.40 -8.97 15.85
CA ASP A 382 -15.19 -8.18 15.94
C ASP A 382 -15.18 -7.06 14.90
N TRP A 383 -15.60 -7.33 13.65
CA TRP A 383 -15.75 -6.29 12.64
C TRP A 383 -16.65 -5.14 13.08
N TYR A 384 -17.84 -5.44 13.64
CA TYR A 384 -18.77 -4.39 14.06
C TYR A 384 -18.25 -3.64 15.30
N VAL A 385 -17.65 -4.33 16.26
CA VAL A 385 -17.00 -3.70 17.44
C VAL A 385 -15.86 -2.80 16.99
N PHE A 386 -14.99 -3.30 16.13
CA PHE A 386 -13.83 -2.61 15.56
C PHE A 386 -14.23 -1.36 14.77
N SER A 387 -15.14 -1.51 13.80
CA SER A 387 -15.60 -0.41 12.94
C SER A 387 -16.29 0.69 13.74
N THR A 388 -17.03 0.31 14.79
CA THR A 388 -17.62 1.27 15.74
C THR A 388 -16.53 1.98 16.55
N ALA A 389 -15.57 1.23 17.09
CA ALA A 389 -14.53 1.76 17.97
C ALA A 389 -13.61 2.77 17.27
N ILE A 390 -13.27 2.53 16.00
CA ILE A 390 -12.43 3.44 15.21
C ILE A 390 -13.26 4.50 14.44
N VAL A 391 -14.58 4.46 14.55
CA VAL A 391 -15.50 5.37 13.86
C VAL A 391 -15.36 5.28 12.34
N ALA A 392 -15.25 4.06 11.81
CA ALA A 392 -15.14 3.79 10.37
C ALA A 392 -16.50 3.91 9.67
N THR A 393 -17.07 5.11 9.64
CA THR A 393 -18.43 5.38 9.13
C THR A 393 -18.60 5.03 7.64
N ASP A 394 -17.55 5.16 6.83
CA ASP A 394 -17.58 4.77 5.40
C ASP A 394 -17.57 3.23 5.20
N SER A 395 -17.28 2.46 6.25
CA SER A 395 -17.08 1.01 6.13
C SER A 395 -18.35 0.19 6.37
N TYR A 396 -19.44 0.79 6.85
CA TYR A 396 -20.71 0.06 6.97
C TYR A 396 -21.25 -0.29 5.58
N GLY A 397 -21.04 -1.56 5.21
CA GLY A 397 -21.42 -2.10 3.91
C GLY A 397 -20.39 -1.89 2.80
N LYS A 398 -19.14 -1.51 3.10
CA LYS A 398 -18.02 -1.34 2.14
C LYS A 398 -16.71 -1.75 2.84
N ASN A 399 -15.58 -1.74 2.13
CA ASN A 399 -14.25 -1.77 2.78
C ASN A 399 -14.00 -3.06 3.57
N SER A 400 -14.47 -4.18 3.03
CA SER A 400 -14.28 -5.49 3.62
C SER A 400 -14.29 -6.58 2.56
N TYR A 401 -13.81 -7.76 2.96
CA TYR A 401 -13.97 -8.99 2.22
C TYR A 401 -14.71 -10.00 3.06
N VAL A 402 -15.53 -10.80 2.39
CA VAL A 402 -16.03 -12.07 2.92
C VAL A 402 -15.42 -13.21 2.14
N TYR A 403 -15.01 -14.25 2.86
CA TYR A 403 -14.32 -15.39 2.32
C TYR A 403 -15.04 -16.68 2.72
N SER A 404 -15.26 -17.56 1.75
CA SER A 404 -15.82 -18.90 1.97
C SER A 404 -14.77 -19.97 1.71
N ASP A 405 -14.49 -20.76 2.72
CA ASP A 405 -13.51 -21.85 2.75
C ASP A 405 -14.16 -23.20 2.42
N THR A 406 -14.96 -23.28 1.36
CA THR A 406 -15.94 -24.37 1.19
C THR A 406 -15.34 -25.77 1.17
N ASP A 407 -14.11 -25.92 0.67
CA ASP A 407 -13.35 -27.18 0.62
C ASP A 407 -12.15 -27.18 1.57
N GLY A 408 -12.04 -26.17 2.44
CA GLY A 408 -10.93 -25.95 3.36
C GLY A 408 -11.14 -26.51 4.77
N PRO A 409 -10.19 -26.26 5.68
CA PRO A 409 -10.24 -26.79 7.05
C PRO A 409 -11.36 -26.19 7.91
N ASP A 410 -11.91 -25.02 7.55
CA ASP A 410 -12.99 -24.38 8.28
C ASP A 410 -14.05 -23.79 7.33
N PRO A 411 -15.11 -24.54 6.96
CA PRO A 411 -16.05 -24.16 5.89
C PRO A 411 -16.90 -22.92 6.19
N ARG A 412 -16.77 -22.37 7.40
CA ARG A 412 -17.50 -21.19 7.83
C ARG A 412 -16.98 -19.95 7.12
N TRP A 413 -17.89 -19.03 6.83
CA TRP A 413 -17.52 -17.74 6.26
C TRP A 413 -16.67 -16.94 7.24
N ARG A 414 -15.67 -16.26 6.68
CA ARG A 414 -14.71 -15.41 7.38
C ARG A 414 -14.91 -13.96 6.94
N TYR A 415 -14.57 -13.01 7.82
CA TYR A 415 -14.66 -11.58 7.55
C TYR A 415 -13.26 -10.95 7.62
N VAL A 416 -12.93 -10.08 6.66
CA VAL A 416 -11.62 -9.41 6.62
C VAL A 416 -11.81 -7.90 6.39
N PRO A 417 -11.32 -7.03 7.29
CA PRO A 417 -11.35 -5.59 7.08
C PRO A 417 -10.42 -5.16 5.93
N TRP A 418 -10.73 -4.02 5.30
CA TRP A 418 -9.88 -3.43 4.27
C TRP A 418 -10.06 -1.90 4.25
N ASP A 419 -9.07 -1.13 3.81
CA ASP A 419 -9.23 0.33 3.58
C ASP A 419 -9.78 1.10 4.81
N MET A 420 -9.15 0.86 5.97
CA MET A 420 -9.56 1.40 7.28
C MET A 420 -8.96 2.76 7.60
#